data_AF-A0A1G5BYH4-F1
#
_entry.id   AF-A0A1G5BYH4-F1
#
_cell.length_a   1.000
_cell.length_b   1.000
_cell.length_c   1.000
_cell.angle_alpha   90.00
_cell.angle_beta   90.00
_cell.angle_gamma   90.00
#
_symmetry.space_group_name_H-M   'P 1'
#
loop_
_entity.id
_entity.type
_entity.pdbx_description
1 polymer ?
#
loop_
_entity_poly.entity_id
_entity_poly.type
_entity_poly.pdbx_seq_one_letter_code
_entity_poly.pdbx_strand_id
1 'polypeptide(L)'
;MRKLFFLIVMLFALTGPVYAAVNINTATQGELETLRGIGPAKAKAIVDHRKKSGPFKSPGDLEKVNGIGPATMKQLRKDITVGGTSAAAKENKPAVRQ
;
A
#
# COMPACT_ATOMS: atom_id res chain seq x y z
N MET A 1 -4.16 39.32 -12.44
CA MET A 1 -4.51 38.32 -11.40
C MET A 1 -4.97 36.96 -11.94
N ARG A 2 -5.81 36.87 -12.99
CA ARG A 2 -6.28 35.58 -13.54
C ARG A 2 -5.17 34.71 -14.19
N LYS A 3 -4.17 35.33 -14.83
CA LYS A 3 -3.03 34.65 -15.48
C LYS A 3 -2.04 34.02 -14.47
N LEU A 4 -1.99 34.58 -13.26
CA LEU A 4 -1.15 34.09 -12.16
C LEU A 4 -1.76 32.83 -11.50
N PHE A 5 -3.09 32.73 -11.51
CA PHE A 5 -3.82 31.54 -11.08
C PHE A 5 -3.66 30.37 -12.07
N PHE A 6 -3.59 30.67 -13.37
CA PHE A 6 -3.32 29.67 -14.41
C PHE A 6 -1.91 29.07 -14.34
N LEU A 7 -0.91 29.85 -13.91
CA LEU A 7 0.46 29.37 -13.74
C LEU A 7 0.63 28.46 -12.50
N ILE A 8 -0.14 28.69 -11.44
CA ILE A 8 -0.10 27.83 -10.22
C ILE A 8 -0.81 26.49 -10.46
N VAL A 9 -1.90 26.48 -11.25
CA VAL A 9 -2.60 25.23 -11.62
C VAL A 9 -1.78 24.39 -12.63
N MET A 10 -0.99 25.03 -13.51
CA MET A 10 -0.10 24.31 -14.44
C MET A 10 1.12 23.68 -13.74
N LEU A 11 1.57 24.24 -12.61
CA LEU A 11 2.70 23.69 -11.84
C LEU A 11 2.30 22.46 -11.01
N PHE A 12 1.01 22.29 -10.69
CA PHE A 12 0.49 21.13 -9.97
C PHE A 12 0.16 19.93 -10.89
N ALA A 13 0.24 20.11 -12.21
CA ALA A 13 -0.09 19.09 -13.21
C ALA A 13 1.02 18.03 -13.45
N LEU A 14 2.19 18.18 -12.80
CA LEU A 14 3.34 17.27 -12.97
C LEU A 14 3.43 16.15 -11.92
N THR A 15 2.56 16.14 -10.92
CA THR A 15 2.53 15.10 -9.88
C THR A 15 1.28 14.25 -10.03
N GLY A 16 1.35 13.25 -10.91
CA GLY A 16 0.31 12.22 -11.01
C GLY A 16 0.28 11.32 -9.77
N PRO A 17 -0.88 10.74 -9.39
CA PRO A 17 -0.94 9.78 -8.30
C PRO A 17 -0.13 8.54 -8.66
N VAL A 18 0.93 8.27 -7.90
CA VAL A 18 1.68 7.02 -8.00
C VAL A 18 0.90 5.97 -7.21
N TYR A 19 0.16 5.10 -7.91
CA TYR A 19 -0.45 3.91 -7.32
C TYR A 19 0.64 2.86 -7.06
N ALA A 20 1.35 3.01 -5.95
CA ALA A 20 2.30 2.00 -5.49
C ALA A 20 1.53 0.79 -4.92
N ALA A 21 1.99 -0.42 -5.26
CA ALA A 21 1.44 -1.64 -4.69
C ALA A 21 1.57 -1.64 -3.15
N VAL A 22 0.51 -2.02 -2.46
CA VAL A 22 0.45 -2.04 -1.00
C VAL A 22 1.25 -3.23 -0.48
N ASN A 23 2.25 -2.96 0.35
CA ASN A 23 3.03 -4.02 0.96
C ASN A 23 2.28 -4.64 2.14
N ILE A 24 1.85 -5.90 2.02
CA ILE A 24 1.00 -6.55 3.03
C ILE A 24 1.72 -6.84 4.36
N ASN A 25 3.05 -6.87 4.33
CA ASN A 25 3.86 -7.08 5.53
C ASN A 25 4.01 -5.80 6.35
N THR A 26 3.98 -4.62 5.72
CA THR A 26 4.21 -3.33 6.39
C THR A 26 2.99 -2.43 6.45
N ALA A 27 1.99 -2.63 5.59
CA ALA A 27 0.82 -1.78 5.50
C ALA A 27 0.05 -1.71 6.81
N THR A 28 -0.42 -0.52 7.14
CA THR A 28 -1.38 -0.27 8.21
C THR A 28 -2.76 -0.80 7.85
N GLN A 29 -3.65 -0.87 8.84
CA GLN A 29 -5.03 -1.31 8.59
C GLN A 29 -5.73 -0.41 7.57
N GLY A 30 -5.57 0.92 7.69
CA GLY A 30 -6.15 1.88 6.75
C GLY A 30 -5.63 1.72 5.33
N GLU A 31 -4.33 1.46 5.15
CA GLU A 31 -3.74 1.20 3.83
C GLU A 31 -4.30 -0.09 3.21
N LEU A 32 -4.51 -1.14 4.01
CA LEU A 32 -5.14 -2.38 3.53
C LEU A 32 -6.61 -2.16 3.13
N GLU A 33 -7.34 -1.29 3.83
CA GLU A 33 -8.73 -0.94 3.52
C GLU A 33 -8.88 -0.15 2.21
N THR A 34 -7.80 0.45 1.68
CA THR A 34 -7.81 1.05 0.34
C THR A 34 -7.91 0.02 -0.78
N LEU A 35 -7.62 -1.25 -0.49
CA LEU A 35 -7.63 -2.32 -1.46
C LEU A 35 -9.07 -2.77 -1.77
N ARG A 36 -9.37 -2.94 -3.06
CA ARG A 36 -10.69 -3.39 -3.49
C ARG A 36 -11.03 -4.76 -2.90
N GLY A 37 -12.16 -4.81 -2.20
CA GLY A 37 -12.64 -6.04 -1.57
C GLY A 37 -12.04 -6.34 -0.19
N ILE A 38 -11.20 -5.45 0.35
CA ILE A 38 -10.76 -5.47 1.76
C ILE A 38 -11.55 -4.41 2.54
N GLY A 39 -12.39 -4.89 3.46
CA GLY A 39 -13.02 -4.05 4.47
C GLY A 39 -12.33 -4.18 5.83
N PRO A 40 -12.80 -3.45 6.86
CA PRO A 40 -12.16 -3.38 8.18
C PRO A 40 -11.93 -4.76 8.82
N ALA A 41 -12.88 -5.68 8.69
CA ALA A 41 -12.76 -7.04 9.22
C ALA A 41 -11.62 -7.83 8.56
N LYS A 42 -11.47 -7.72 7.23
CA LYS A 42 -10.40 -8.42 6.50
C LYS A 42 -9.05 -7.76 6.74
N ALA A 43 -8.99 -6.43 6.75
CA ALA A 43 -7.77 -5.69 7.06
C ALA A 43 -7.23 -6.07 8.45
N LYS A 44 -8.12 -6.13 9.45
CA LYS A 44 -7.78 -6.60 10.79
C LYS A 44 -7.27 -8.04 10.78
N ALA A 45 -7.94 -8.94 10.05
CA ALA A 45 -7.53 -10.34 9.93
C ALA A 45 -6.12 -10.49 9.33
N ILE A 46 -5.75 -9.67 8.34
CA ILE A 46 -4.40 -9.65 7.74
C ILE A 46 -3.36 -9.22 8.78
N VAL A 47 -3.64 -8.13 9.50
CA VAL A 47 -2.74 -7.61 10.56
C VAL A 47 -2.57 -8.63 11.68
N ASP A 48 -3.66 -9.28 12.10
CA ASP A 48 -3.62 -10.32 13.14
C ASP A 48 -2.88 -11.56 12.66
N HIS A 49 -3.06 -11.97 11.39
CA HIS A 49 -2.36 -13.11 10.81
C HIS A 49 -0.85 -12.88 10.80
N ARG A 50 -0.36 -11.73 10.32
CA ARG A 50 1.09 -11.45 10.32
C ARG A 50 1.69 -11.35 11.72
N LYS A 51 0.90 -10.94 12.72
CA LYS A 51 1.32 -10.93 14.13
C LYS A 51 1.43 -12.33 14.73
N LYS A 52 0.56 -13.26 14.33
CA LYS A 52 0.49 -14.63 14.88
C LYS A 52 1.35 -15.64 14.11
N SER A 53 1.30 -15.59 12.79
CA SER A 53 1.94 -16.54 11.88
C SER A 53 3.26 -16.02 11.29
N GLY A 54 3.58 -14.75 11.51
CA GLY A 54 4.74 -14.08 10.94
C GLY A 54 4.48 -13.46 9.56
N PRO A 55 5.50 -12.84 8.94
CA PRO A 55 5.36 -12.15 7.66
C PRO A 55 4.95 -13.12 6.52
N PHE A 56 4.18 -12.60 5.58
CA PHE A 56 3.79 -13.29 4.35
C PHE A 56 5.00 -13.42 3.42
N LYS A 57 5.20 -14.62 2.86
CA LYS A 57 6.31 -14.92 1.94
C LYS A 57 5.94 -14.62 0.49
N SER A 58 4.66 -14.75 0.16
CA SER A 58 4.10 -14.52 -1.16
C SER A 58 2.76 -13.79 -1.04
N PRO A 59 2.33 -13.02 -2.06
CA PRO A 59 1.01 -12.39 -2.04
C PRO A 59 -0.12 -13.42 -1.86
N GLY A 60 0.04 -14.61 -2.45
CA GLY A 60 -0.93 -15.70 -2.37
C GLY A 60 -1.12 -16.27 -0.96
N ASP A 61 -0.18 -16.04 -0.04
CA ASP A 61 -0.35 -16.46 1.36
C ASP A 61 -1.52 -15.73 2.05
N LEU A 62 -2.02 -14.63 1.49
CA LEU A 62 -3.25 -13.98 1.97
C LEU A 62 -4.48 -14.89 1.93
N GLU A 63 -4.52 -15.90 1.06
CA GLU A 63 -5.65 -16.86 1.03
C GLU A 63 -5.75 -17.68 2.33
N LYS A 64 -4.70 -17.72 3.15
CA LYS A 64 -4.70 -18.33 4.49
C LYS A 64 -5.37 -17.46 5.56
N VAL A 65 -5.70 -16.21 5.22
CA VAL A 65 -6.36 -15.27 6.13
C VAL A 65 -7.87 -15.46 6.06
N ASN A 66 -8.51 -15.60 7.22
CA ASN A 66 -9.96 -15.75 7.31
C ASN A 66 -10.69 -14.60 6.59
N GLY A 67 -11.56 -14.96 5.64
CA GLY A 67 -12.35 -14.01 4.86
C GLY A 67 -11.69 -13.53 3.55
N ILE A 68 -10.48 -13.98 3.22
CA ILE A 68 -9.86 -13.76 1.91
C ILE A 68 -10.05 -15.02 1.05
N GLY A 69 -11.06 -14.98 0.19
CA GLY A 69 -11.30 -16.03 -0.79
C GLY A 69 -10.66 -15.75 -2.16
N PRO A 70 -10.71 -16.72 -3.10
CA PRO A 70 -10.13 -16.60 -4.44
C PRO A 70 -10.67 -15.42 -5.24
N ALA A 71 -11.94 -15.05 -5.05
CA ALA A 71 -12.54 -13.88 -5.68
C ALA A 71 -11.90 -12.56 -5.22
N THR A 72 -11.65 -12.42 -3.91
CA THR A 72 -10.95 -11.26 -3.35
C THR A 72 -9.49 -11.28 -3.79
N MET A 73 -8.83 -12.44 -3.75
CA MET A 73 -7.43 -12.56 -4.15
C MET A 73 -7.21 -12.16 -5.62
N LYS A 74 -8.12 -12.53 -6.53
CA LYS A 74 -8.05 -12.14 -7.94
C LYS A 74 -8.03 -10.62 -8.14
N GLN A 75 -8.72 -9.88 -7.28
CA GLN A 75 -8.72 -8.41 -7.29
C GLN A 75 -7.42 -7.87 -6.70
N LEU A 76 -6.96 -8.45 -5.59
CA LEU A 76 -5.79 -7.97 -4.85
C LEU A 76 -4.45 -8.21 -5.55
N ARG A 77 -4.31 -9.28 -6.34
CA ARG A 77 -3.03 -9.71 -6.94
C ARG A 77 -2.27 -8.60 -7.68
N LYS A 78 -2.97 -7.57 -8.19
CA LYS A 78 -2.36 -6.44 -8.93
C LYS A 78 -1.95 -5.28 -8.02
N ASP A 79 -2.55 -5.19 -6.83
CA ASP A 79 -2.46 -4.03 -5.95
C ASP A 79 -1.61 -4.30 -4.70
N ILE A 80 -1.07 -5.51 -4.55
CA ILE A 80 -0.32 -5.93 -3.35
C ILE A 80 1.08 -6.45 -3.67
N THR A 81 1.98 -6.35 -2.69
CA THR A 81 3.32 -6.97 -2.72
C THR A 81 3.73 -7.49 -1.35
N VAL A 82 4.69 -8.42 -1.30
CA VAL A 82 5.33 -8.96 -0.08
C VAL A 82 6.79 -8.57 0.07
N GLY A 83 7.41 -8.03 -0.97
CA GLY A 83 8.84 -7.79 -1.04
C GLY A 83 9.21 -6.83 -2.16
N GLY A 84 10.30 -6.10 -1.94
CA GLY A 84 10.66 -4.91 -2.71
C GLY A 84 10.43 -3.69 -1.85
N THR A 85 11.53 -3.03 -1.51
CA THR A 85 11.62 -1.73 -0.86
C THR A 85 10.38 -0.90 -1.19
N SER A 86 9.56 -0.61 -0.19
CA SER A 86 8.66 0.53 -0.29
C SER A 86 9.51 1.67 -0.84
N ALA A 87 9.16 2.19 -2.02
CA ALA A 87 9.81 3.35 -2.59
C ALA A 87 9.61 4.62 -1.73
N ALA A 88 9.01 4.49 -0.52
CA ALA A 88 8.98 5.50 0.53
C ALA A 88 10.05 5.33 1.62
N ALA A 89 10.90 4.29 1.58
CA ALA A 89 12.00 4.07 2.54
C ALA A 89 13.40 4.42 2.00
N LYS A 90 13.49 5.15 0.88
CA LYS A 90 14.75 5.75 0.37
C LYS A 90 14.76 7.28 0.41
N GLU A 91 14.06 7.90 1.35
CA GLU A 91 14.20 9.33 1.66
C GLU A 91 14.08 9.59 3.16
N ASN A 92 15.00 9.01 3.94
CA ASN A 92 15.38 9.55 5.25
C ASN A 92 16.78 9.04 5.60
N LYS A 93 17.75 9.40 4.76
CA LYS A 93 19.15 9.41 5.17
C LYS A 93 19.34 10.71 5.96
N PRO A 94 19.65 10.69 7.26
CA PRO A 94 20.07 11.90 7.94
C PRO A 94 21.36 12.36 7.25
N ALA A 95 21.29 13.47 6.53
CA ALA A 95 22.45 14.19 6.09
C ALA A 95 23.02 14.93 7.32
N VAL A 96 23.61 14.17 8.24
CA VAL A 96 24.63 14.71 9.14
C VAL A 96 25.93 14.06 8.71
N ARG A 97 26.61 14.74 7.79
CA ARG A 97 28.04 14.58 7.62
C ARG A 97 28.65 15.80 8.31
N GLN A 98 29.62 15.49 9.17
CA GLN A 98 30.42 16.33 10.06
C GLN A 98 30.74 17.73 9.54
#